data_AF-A0A0W7TVD6-F1
#
_entry.id   AF-A0A0W7TVD6-F1
#
_cell.length_a   1.000
_cell.length_b   1.000
_cell.length_c   1.000
_cell.angle_alpha   90.00
_cell.angle_beta   90.00
_cell.angle_gamma   90.00
#
_symmetry.space_group_name_H-M   'P 1'
#
loop_
_entity.id
_entity.type
_entity.pdbx_description
1 polymer ?
#
loop_
_entity_poly.entity_id
_entity_poly.type
_entity_poly.pdbx_seq_one_letter_code
_entity_poly.pdbx_strand_id
1 'polypeptide(L)'
;MKTRAEIYGNEAADLLRIVTMYPGLCEHQLLCFHPGKEDTAKALLSHLERQGRIFQTDGGGYFLAGQTPKTDHVLVRAVWVLLDFIRRVDYHAPADFPVKLVFFADGELYEIAYIAAGQEALVCHALRGNKGGSRRIMLVDAPAQIAKIDCPGISGFCTVDEEGRTNYFKKAGGT
;
A
#
# COMPACT_ATOMS: atom_id res chain seq x y z
N MET A 1 -8.89 21.15 23.56
CA MET A 1 -9.03 21.70 22.20
C MET A 1 -7.63 21.78 21.60
N LYS A 2 -7.38 21.15 20.45
CA LYS A 2 -6.08 21.30 19.75
C LYS A 2 -6.08 22.61 18.94
N THR A 3 -4.96 23.33 18.93
CA THR A 3 -4.83 24.57 18.14
C THR A 3 -4.67 24.26 16.64
N ARG A 4 -4.97 25.19 15.75
CA ARG A 4 -4.79 25.00 14.29
C ARG A 4 -3.34 24.62 13.92
N ALA A 5 -2.36 25.17 14.65
CA ALA A 5 -0.94 24.86 14.47
C ALA A 5 -0.60 23.42 14.86
N GLU A 6 -1.17 22.90 15.94
CA GLU A 6 -0.97 21.51 16.37
C GLU A 6 -1.61 20.52 15.39
N ILE A 7 -2.78 20.85 14.83
CA ILE A 7 -3.45 20.03 13.82
C ILE A 7 -2.58 19.97 12.55
N TYR A 8 -2.11 21.13 12.07
CA TYR A 8 -1.25 21.21 10.89
C TYR A 8 0.09 20.48 11.09
N GLY A 9 0.68 20.60 12.29
CA GLY A 9 1.91 19.88 12.65
C GLY A 9 1.74 18.36 12.69
N ASN A 10 0.61 17.87 13.21
CA ASN A 10 0.29 16.44 13.19
C ASN A 10 0.12 15.92 11.76
N GLU A 11 -0.64 16.63 10.91
CA GLU A 11 -0.87 16.22 9.53
C GLU A 11 0.44 16.21 8.71
N ALA A 12 1.34 17.17 8.94
CA ALA A 12 2.67 17.18 8.32
C ALA A 12 3.52 15.97 8.76
N ALA A 13 3.48 15.62 10.04
CA ALA A 13 4.21 14.47 10.59
C ALA A 13 3.66 13.15 10.05
N ASP A 14 2.34 13.04 9.92
CA ASP A 14 1.67 11.86 9.36
C ASP A 14 2.05 11.66 7.89
N LEU A 15 2.05 12.72 7.09
CA LEU A 15 2.47 12.67 5.69
C LEU A 15 3.95 12.27 5.54
N LEU A 16 4.83 12.84 6.38
CA LEU A 16 6.24 12.47 6.40
C LEU A 16 6.44 11.00 6.80
N ARG A 17 5.65 10.50 7.75
CA ARG A 17 5.63 9.08 8.14
C ARG A 17 5.22 8.20 6.97
N ILE A 18 4.21 8.59 6.18
CA ILE A 18 3.78 7.84 4.99
C ILE A 18 4.90 7.76 3.95
N VAL A 19 5.56 8.88 3.62
CA VAL A 19 6.71 8.89 2.69
C VAL A 19 7.86 8.02 3.19
N THR A 20 8.06 7.97 4.52
CA THR A 20 9.08 7.12 5.15
C THR A 20 8.75 5.63 5.04
N MET A 21 7.50 5.25 5.30
CA MET A 21 7.05 3.85 5.27
C MET A 21 6.94 3.32 3.85
N TYR A 22 6.57 4.18 2.90
CA TYR A 22 6.36 3.83 1.50
C TYR A 22 7.16 4.78 0.60
N PRO A 23 8.49 4.58 0.48
CA PRO A 23 9.31 5.39 -0.39
C PRO A 23 8.92 5.18 -1.86
N GLY A 24 8.81 6.28 -2.62
CA GLY A 24 8.52 6.26 -4.05
C GLY A 24 7.03 6.33 -4.42
N LEU A 25 6.13 6.56 -3.46
CA LEU A 25 4.74 6.88 -3.78
C LEU A 25 4.64 8.18 -4.59
N CYS A 26 3.71 8.22 -5.54
CA CYS A 26 3.43 9.43 -6.31
C CYS A 26 2.54 10.41 -5.52
N GLU A 27 2.42 11.65 -6.00
CA GLU A 27 1.55 12.67 -5.39
C GLU A 27 0.13 12.12 -5.19
N HIS A 28 -0.47 11.50 -6.21
CA HIS A 28 -1.84 11.00 -6.15
C HIS A 28 -2.04 10.01 -4.98
N GLN A 29 -1.13 9.06 -4.79
CA GLN A 29 -1.21 8.10 -3.68
C GLN A 29 -1.12 8.80 -2.32
N LEU A 30 -0.21 9.76 -2.18
CA LEU A 30 -0.02 10.51 -0.93
C LEU A 30 -1.26 11.35 -0.59
N LEU A 31 -1.93 11.94 -1.58
CA LEU A 31 -3.18 12.67 -1.36
C LEU A 31 -4.31 11.73 -0.92
N CYS A 32 -4.39 10.52 -1.48
CA CYS A 32 -5.41 9.53 -1.13
C CYS A 32 -5.32 9.03 0.33
N PHE A 33 -4.18 9.17 1.00
CA PHE A 33 -4.08 8.90 2.45
C PHE A 33 -4.85 9.91 3.32
N HIS A 34 -5.27 11.04 2.76
CA HIS A 34 -5.98 12.11 3.47
C HIS A 34 -7.33 12.42 2.78
N PRO A 35 -8.29 11.47 2.77
CA PRO A 35 -9.54 11.63 2.04
C PRO A 35 -10.35 12.84 2.54
N GLY A 36 -10.72 13.73 1.61
CA GLY A 36 -11.43 14.99 1.90
C GLY A 36 -10.52 16.14 2.37
N LYS A 37 -9.20 15.97 2.35
CA LYS A 37 -8.20 16.99 2.71
C LYS A 37 -7.07 17.07 1.68
N GLU A 38 -7.35 16.73 0.43
CA GLU A 38 -6.37 16.58 -0.64
C GLU A 38 -5.59 17.89 -0.89
N ASP A 39 -6.26 19.04 -0.90
CA ASP A 39 -5.60 20.35 -1.05
C ASP A 39 -4.65 20.67 0.11
N THR A 40 -5.02 20.26 1.33
CA THR A 40 -4.20 20.45 2.52
C THR A 40 -2.98 19.54 2.48
N ALA A 41 -3.17 18.27 2.11
CA ALA A 41 -2.07 17.32 1.91
C ALA A 41 -1.10 17.80 0.81
N LYS A 42 -1.62 18.37 -0.29
CA LYS A 42 -0.80 18.96 -1.35
C LYS A 42 0.03 20.15 -0.85
N ALA A 43 -0.59 21.08 -0.13
CA ALA A 43 0.12 22.20 0.46
C ALA A 43 1.21 21.75 1.45
N LEU A 44 0.94 20.69 2.23
CA LEU A 44 1.89 20.08 3.15
C LEU A 44 3.05 19.40 2.42
N LEU A 45 2.80 18.67 1.32
CA LEU A 45 3.85 18.10 0.47
C LEU A 45 4.82 19.18 -0.03
N SER A 46 4.29 20.26 -0.62
CA SER A 46 5.12 21.38 -1.08
C SER A 46 5.88 22.07 0.06
N HIS A 47 5.28 22.13 1.25
CA HIS A 47 5.95 22.68 2.42
C HIS A 47 7.13 21.81 2.90
N LEU A 48 6.93 20.49 2.97
CA LEU A 48 7.96 19.53 3.38
C LEU A 48 9.13 19.51 2.39
N GLU A 49 8.85 19.61 1.10
CA GLU A 49 9.87 19.67 0.04
C GLU A 49 10.71 20.95 0.15
N ARG A 50 10.06 22.12 0.32
CA ARG A 50 10.77 23.40 0.53
C ARG A 50 11.60 23.42 1.81
N GLN A 51 11.22 22.65 2.82
CA GLN A 51 12.01 22.46 4.05
C GLN A 51 13.17 21.47 3.88
N GLY A 52 13.31 20.84 2.71
CA GLY A 52 14.34 19.83 2.45
C GLY A 52 14.12 18.55 3.26
N ARG A 53 12.87 18.23 3.63
CA ARG A 53 12.52 17.01 4.38
C ARG A 53 12.23 15.83 3.45
N ILE A 54 11.68 16.13 2.28
CA ILE A 54 11.40 15.19 1.20
C ILE A 54 11.87 15.78 -0.12
N PHE A 55 11.97 14.95 -1.15
CA PHE A 55 12.15 15.38 -2.54
C PHE A 55 11.39 14.45 -3.47
N GLN A 56 10.96 14.99 -4.62
CA GLN A 56 10.40 14.22 -5.72
C GLN A 56 11.49 13.86 -6.75
N THR A 57 11.44 12.64 -7.29
CA THR A 57 12.29 12.24 -8.44
C THR A 57 11.60 12.55 -9.77
N ASP A 58 12.35 12.50 -10.87
CA ASP A 58 11.81 12.66 -12.23
C ASP A 58 10.72 11.62 -12.55
N GLY A 59 10.75 10.45 -11.89
CA GLY A 59 9.72 9.42 -11.98
C GLY A 59 8.45 9.72 -11.17
N GLY A 60 8.36 10.90 -10.53
CA GLY A 60 7.19 11.37 -9.79
C GLY A 60 7.05 10.83 -8.37
N GLY A 61 7.96 9.96 -7.92
CA GLY A 61 7.93 9.36 -6.58
C GLY A 61 8.60 10.24 -5.52
N TYR A 62 8.03 10.28 -4.32
CA TYR A 62 8.56 11.04 -3.17
C TYR A 62 9.41 10.18 -2.24
N PHE A 63 10.51 10.76 -1.75
CA PHE A 63 11.46 10.12 -0.83
C PHE A 63 11.87 11.07 0.30
N LEU A 64 12.37 10.52 1.40
CA LEU A 64 13.03 11.31 2.44
C LEU A 64 14.34 11.91 1.91
N ALA A 65 14.57 13.18 2.21
CA ALA A 65 15.80 13.86 1.84
C ALA A 65 17.05 13.17 2.43
N GLY A 66 18.13 13.13 1.65
CA GLY A 66 19.39 12.49 2.03
C GLY A 66 19.44 10.98 1.84
N GLN A 67 18.35 10.34 1.38
CA GLN A 67 18.35 8.93 1.01
C GLN A 67 18.62 8.73 -0.48
N THR A 68 19.31 7.64 -0.83
CA THR A 68 19.40 7.18 -2.22
C THR A 68 18.02 6.66 -2.65
N PRO A 69 17.39 7.21 -3.70
CA PRO A 69 16.11 6.72 -4.18
C PRO A 69 16.19 5.25 -4.56
N LYS A 70 15.38 4.42 -3.91
CA LYS A 70 15.15 3.03 -4.29
C LYS A 70 13.68 2.71 -4.13
N THR A 71 13.00 2.52 -5.27
CA THR A 71 11.57 2.19 -5.30
C THR A 71 11.39 0.69 -5.26
N ASP A 72 10.61 0.19 -4.30
CA ASP A 72 9.98 -1.13 -4.42
C ASP A 72 8.66 -0.95 -5.19
N HIS A 73 8.71 -1.15 -6.51
CA HIS A 73 7.53 -1.01 -7.37
C HIS A 73 6.37 -1.92 -6.97
N VAL A 74 6.66 -3.06 -6.34
CA VAL A 74 5.61 -3.97 -5.86
C VAL A 74 4.92 -3.38 -4.63
N LEU A 75 5.70 -2.80 -3.71
CA LEU A 75 5.13 -2.09 -2.55
C LEU A 75 4.27 -0.90 -2.99
N VAL A 76 4.76 -0.11 -3.96
CA VAL A 76 4.01 1.00 -4.55
C VAL A 76 2.69 0.52 -5.18
N ARG A 77 2.70 -0.60 -5.90
CA ARG A 77 1.47 -1.24 -6.43
C ARG A 77 0.54 -1.73 -5.31
N ALA A 78 1.07 -2.35 -4.26
CA ALA A 78 0.28 -2.82 -3.12
C ALA A 78 -0.40 -1.67 -2.36
N VAL A 79 0.21 -0.48 -2.33
CA VAL A 79 -0.41 0.70 -1.71
C VAL A 79 -1.68 1.14 -2.45
N TRP A 80 -1.80 0.96 -3.77
CA TRP A 80 -3.09 1.21 -4.46
C TRP A 80 -4.22 0.34 -3.92
N VAL A 81 -3.94 -0.93 -3.63
CA VAL A 81 -4.90 -1.83 -3.00
C VAL A 81 -5.23 -1.35 -1.58
N LEU A 82 -4.25 -0.89 -0.79
CA LEU A 82 -4.53 -0.29 0.53
C LEU A 82 -5.45 0.93 0.44
N LEU A 83 -5.21 1.80 -0.55
CA LEU A 83 -5.94 3.06 -0.70
C LEU A 83 -7.44 2.86 -0.96
N ASP A 84 -7.84 1.75 -1.60
CA ASP A 84 -9.26 1.38 -1.75
C ASP A 84 -9.97 1.14 -0.40
N PHE A 85 -9.21 0.85 0.65
CA PHE A 85 -9.73 0.58 2.00
C PHE A 85 -9.50 1.73 2.97
N ILE A 86 -8.74 2.77 2.58
CA ILE A 86 -8.14 3.74 3.51
C ILE A 86 -9.11 4.39 4.50
N ARG A 87 -10.36 4.60 4.10
CA ARG A 87 -11.41 5.19 4.95
C ARG A 87 -11.81 4.32 6.15
N ARG A 88 -11.47 3.04 6.11
CA ARG A 88 -11.78 2.03 7.13
C ARG A 88 -10.53 1.51 7.83
N VAL A 89 -9.35 2.00 7.45
CA VAL A 89 -8.05 1.52 7.95
C VAL A 89 -7.69 2.23 9.25
N ASP A 90 -7.45 1.45 10.30
CA ASP A 90 -7.00 1.96 11.60
C ASP A 90 -5.48 1.92 11.74
N TYR A 91 -4.83 0.97 11.06
CA TYR A 91 -3.39 0.75 11.09
C TYR A 91 -2.92 0.15 9.77
N HIS A 92 -1.74 0.54 9.32
CA HIS A 92 -1.08 -0.07 8.17
C HIS A 92 0.44 0.02 8.30
N ALA A 93 1.15 -0.97 7.75
CA ALA A 93 2.61 -1.01 7.75
C ALA A 93 3.13 -1.85 6.56
N PRO A 94 4.33 -1.53 6.01
CA PRO A 94 5.00 -2.42 5.09
C PRO A 94 5.36 -3.74 5.78
N ALA A 95 5.46 -4.81 4.99
CA ALA A 95 5.81 -6.15 5.45
C ALA A 95 6.77 -6.82 4.46
N ASP A 96 7.46 -7.84 4.93
CA ASP A 96 8.39 -8.60 4.11
C ASP A 96 7.70 -9.69 3.30
N PHE A 97 8.48 -10.32 2.42
CA PHE A 97 8.02 -11.41 1.57
C PHE A 97 7.34 -12.51 2.40
N PRO A 98 6.17 -13.02 1.96
CA PRO A 98 5.46 -12.72 0.71
C PRO A 98 4.40 -11.60 0.78
N VAL A 99 4.21 -10.95 1.94
CA VAL A 99 3.01 -10.14 2.25
C VAL A 99 3.07 -8.67 1.84
N LYS A 100 4.24 -8.05 1.67
CA LYS A 100 4.42 -6.64 1.23
C LYS A 100 3.79 -5.53 2.09
N LEU A 101 2.53 -5.64 2.49
CA LEU A 101 1.82 -4.69 3.34
C LEU A 101 0.76 -5.40 4.18
N VAL A 102 0.62 -4.95 5.42
CA VAL A 102 -0.45 -5.35 6.33
C VAL A 102 -1.28 -4.14 6.72
N PHE A 103 -2.58 -4.33 6.93
CA PHE A 103 -3.44 -3.29 7.48
C PHE A 103 -4.58 -3.87 8.31
N PHE A 104 -5.05 -3.12 9.30
CA PHE A 104 -6.27 -3.41 10.04
C PHE A 104 -7.39 -2.55 9.50
N ALA A 105 -8.52 -3.17 9.16
CA ALA A 105 -9.74 -2.47 8.78
C ALA A 105 -10.96 -3.21 9.33
N ASP A 106 -11.94 -2.46 9.84
CA ASP A 106 -13.19 -2.99 10.40
C ASP A 106 -12.96 -4.10 11.46
N GLY A 107 -11.89 -4.01 12.25
CA GLY A 107 -11.52 -5.00 13.28
C GLY A 107 -10.86 -6.28 12.75
N GLU A 108 -10.56 -6.37 11.45
CA GLU A 108 -9.92 -7.53 10.83
C GLU A 108 -8.51 -7.19 10.31
N LEU A 109 -7.60 -8.16 10.41
CA LEU A 109 -6.24 -8.07 9.86
C LEU A 109 -6.23 -8.50 8.39
N TYR A 110 -5.79 -7.59 7.52
CA TYR A 110 -5.58 -7.83 6.10
C TYR A 110 -4.08 -7.87 5.75
N GLU A 111 -3.75 -8.70 4.77
CA GLU A 111 -2.41 -8.89 4.21
C GLU A 111 -2.49 -8.76 2.67
N ILE A 112 -1.59 -7.98 2.03
CA ILE A 112 -1.57 -7.79 0.57
C ILE A 112 -0.39 -8.52 -0.07
N ALA A 113 -0.48 -9.84 -0.18
CA ALA A 113 0.62 -10.62 -0.73
C ALA A 113 0.76 -10.46 -2.25
N TYR A 114 2.00 -10.31 -2.73
CA TYR A 114 2.31 -10.23 -4.16
C TYR A 114 2.80 -11.56 -4.71
N ILE A 115 2.31 -11.94 -5.89
CA ILE A 115 2.68 -13.16 -6.59
C ILE A 115 3.08 -12.82 -8.02
N ALA A 116 4.39 -12.76 -8.25
CA ALA A 116 4.93 -12.62 -9.60
C ALA A 116 4.56 -13.85 -10.46
N ALA A 117 4.34 -13.64 -11.75
CA ALA A 117 4.10 -14.73 -12.69
C ALA A 117 5.20 -15.81 -12.61
N GLY A 118 4.79 -17.06 -12.37
CA GLY A 118 5.71 -18.20 -12.21
C GLY A 118 6.22 -18.42 -10.78
N GLN A 119 5.88 -17.55 -9.82
CA GLN A 119 6.23 -17.71 -8.40
C GLN A 119 5.06 -18.22 -7.54
N GLU A 120 3.95 -18.65 -8.14
CA GLU A 120 2.73 -19.03 -7.43
C GLU A 120 3.00 -20.14 -6.40
N ALA A 121 3.74 -21.18 -6.79
CA ALA A 121 4.08 -22.29 -5.92
C ALA A 121 4.94 -21.86 -4.71
N LEU A 122 5.93 -20.99 -4.93
CA LEU A 122 6.81 -20.47 -3.89
C LEU A 122 6.04 -19.66 -2.86
N VAL A 123 5.21 -18.72 -3.32
CA VAL A 123 4.42 -17.87 -2.42
C VAL A 123 3.35 -18.68 -1.69
N CYS A 124 2.66 -19.59 -2.38
CA CYS A 124 1.69 -20.49 -1.76
C CYS A 124 2.35 -21.34 -0.66
N HIS A 125 3.56 -21.83 -0.89
CA HIS A 125 4.30 -22.59 0.12
C HIS A 125 4.64 -21.72 1.34
N ALA A 126 5.17 -20.51 1.14
CA ALA A 126 5.50 -19.58 2.23
C ALA A 126 4.27 -19.22 3.08
N LEU A 127 3.11 -19.02 2.46
CA LEU A 127 1.87 -18.67 3.15
C LEU A 127 1.21 -19.82 3.91
N ARG A 128 1.51 -21.09 3.55
CA ARG A 128 0.96 -22.27 4.26
C ARG A 128 1.47 -22.40 5.69
N GLY A 129 2.67 -21.89 5.99
CA GLY A 129 3.22 -21.86 7.34
C GLY A 129 2.49 -20.88 8.27
N ASN A 130 1.82 -19.87 7.70
CA ASN A 130 1.14 -18.83 8.44
C ASN A 130 -0.36 -19.16 8.59
N LYS A 131 -0.68 -19.95 9.62
CA LYS A 131 -2.06 -20.38 9.96
C LYS A 131 -2.93 -19.29 10.60
N GLY A 132 -2.47 -18.04 10.64
CA GLY A 132 -3.20 -16.94 11.28
C GLY A 132 -4.52 -16.60 10.59
N GLY A 133 -5.47 -16.04 11.34
CA GLY A 133 -6.80 -15.61 10.89
C GLY A 133 -6.82 -14.32 10.06
N SER A 134 -5.76 -14.01 9.34
CA SER A 134 -5.68 -12.86 8.45
C SER A 134 -6.43 -13.09 7.14
N ARG A 135 -6.96 -12.02 6.56
CA ARG A 135 -7.60 -11.99 5.25
C ARG A 135 -6.59 -11.54 4.19
N ARG A 136 -6.30 -12.40 3.22
CA ARG A 136 -5.25 -12.16 2.22
C ARG A 136 -5.84 -11.70 0.90
N ILE A 137 -5.42 -10.51 0.47
CA ILE A 137 -5.67 -10.01 -0.87
C ILE A 137 -4.43 -10.32 -1.71
N MET A 138 -4.60 -11.12 -2.76
CA MET A 138 -3.50 -11.56 -3.62
C MET A 138 -3.32 -10.61 -4.81
N LEU A 139 -2.26 -9.82 -4.79
CA LEU A 139 -1.84 -9.00 -5.91
C LEU A 139 -1.08 -9.87 -6.92
N VAL A 140 -1.64 -10.06 -8.10
CA VAL A 140 -1.05 -10.85 -9.20
C VAL A 140 -0.69 -9.94 -10.37
N ASP A 141 0.22 -10.38 -11.24
CA ASP A 141 0.54 -9.68 -12.48
C ASP A 141 -0.56 -9.85 -13.53
N ALA A 142 -1.13 -11.04 -13.62
CA ALA A 142 -2.17 -11.37 -14.59
C ALA A 142 -3.26 -12.26 -13.98
N PRO A 143 -4.55 -12.07 -14.37
CA PRO A 143 -5.65 -12.90 -13.86
C PRO A 143 -5.49 -14.40 -14.12
N ALA A 144 -4.75 -14.78 -15.18
CA ALA A 144 -4.46 -16.18 -15.51
C ALA A 144 -3.71 -16.94 -14.39
N GLN A 145 -3.00 -16.22 -13.49
CA GLN A 145 -2.30 -16.83 -12.35
C GLN A 145 -3.26 -17.37 -11.29
N ILE A 146 -4.46 -16.80 -11.18
CA ILE A 146 -5.44 -17.10 -10.11
C ILE A 146 -5.78 -18.60 -10.07
N ALA A 147 -5.86 -19.25 -11.23
CA ALA A 147 -6.14 -20.68 -11.33
C ALA A 147 -5.07 -21.55 -10.65
N LYS A 148 -3.81 -21.08 -10.59
CA LYS A 148 -2.66 -21.80 -10.03
C LYS A 148 -2.42 -21.52 -8.55
N ILE A 149 -3.13 -20.54 -7.99
CA ILE A 149 -2.94 -20.11 -6.60
C ILE A 149 -3.93 -20.87 -5.71
N ASP A 150 -3.37 -21.58 -4.74
CA ASP A 150 -4.11 -22.35 -3.73
C ASP A 150 -3.36 -22.37 -2.39
N CYS A 151 -3.72 -21.44 -1.52
CA CYS A 151 -3.19 -21.31 -0.17
C CYS A 151 -4.27 -20.73 0.78
N PRO A 152 -4.14 -20.94 2.10
CA PRO A 152 -5.18 -20.55 3.04
C PRO A 152 -5.34 -19.03 3.17
N GLY A 153 -6.50 -18.60 3.69
CA GLY A 153 -6.75 -17.20 4.09
C GLY A 153 -7.04 -16.22 2.95
N ILE A 154 -7.18 -16.67 1.71
CA ILE A 154 -7.47 -15.79 0.57
C ILE A 154 -8.89 -15.20 0.69
N SER A 155 -8.99 -13.87 0.73
CA SER A 155 -10.26 -13.13 0.68
C SER A 155 -10.56 -12.56 -0.70
N GLY A 156 -9.55 -12.41 -1.56
CA GLY A 156 -9.70 -11.95 -2.94
C GLY A 156 -8.38 -11.92 -3.70
N PHE A 157 -8.48 -11.68 -5.00
CA PHE A 157 -7.36 -11.45 -5.90
C PHE A 157 -7.50 -10.08 -6.54
N CYS A 158 -6.39 -9.47 -6.94
CA CYS A 158 -6.43 -8.25 -7.71
C CYS A 158 -5.24 -8.11 -8.65
N THR A 159 -5.41 -7.28 -9.68
CA THR A 159 -4.32 -6.69 -10.45
C THR A 159 -4.33 -5.17 -10.25
N VAL A 160 -3.16 -4.55 -10.37
CA VAL A 160 -3.00 -3.09 -10.39
C VAL A 160 -2.22 -2.73 -11.65
N ASP A 161 -2.78 -1.86 -12.49
CA ASP A 161 -2.12 -1.39 -13.71
C ASP A 161 -1.15 -0.23 -13.45
N GLU A 162 -0.52 0.28 -14.50
CA GLU A 162 0.48 1.36 -14.43
C GLU A 162 -0.12 2.69 -13.97
N GLU A 163 -1.42 2.91 -14.22
CA GLU A 163 -2.15 4.09 -13.75
C GLU A 163 -2.66 3.95 -12.31
N GLY A 164 -2.45 2.80 -11.67
CA GLY A 164 -2.89 2.53 -10.30
C GLY A 164 -4.33 2.06 -10.17
N ARG A 165 -5.00 1.68 -11.27
CA ARG A 165 -6.36 1.13 -11.21
C ARG A 165 -6.32 -0.31 -10.72
N THR A 166 -7.12 -0.58 -9.70
CA THR A 166 -7.28 -1.90 -9.09
C THR A 166 -8.43 -2.65 -9.75
N ASN A 167 -8.20 -3.90 -10.15
CA ASN A 167 -9.24 -4.80 -10.64
C ASN A 167 -9.32 -6.01 -9.73
N TYR A 168 -10.49 -6.24 -9.12
CA TYR A 168 -10.69 -7.32 -8.14
C TYR A 168 -11.34 -8.54 -8.77
N PHE A 169 -10.89 -9.72 -8.34
CA PHE A 169 -11.37 -11.02 -8.81
C PHE A 169 -11.66 -11.94 -7.63
N LYS A 170 -12.60 -12.87 -7.85
CA LYS A 170 -12.86 -14.00 -6.96
C LYS A 170 -12.70 -15.28 -7.75
N LYS A 171 -12.13 -16.31 -7.11
CA LYS A 171 -12.08 -17.66 -7.69
C LYS A 171 -13.51 -18.19 -7.72
N ALA A 172 -14.01 -18.58 -8.90
CA ALA A 172 -15.31 -19.22 -9.00
C ALA A 172 -15.25 -20.59 -8.32
N GLY A 173 -16.07 -20.80 -7.28
CA GLY A 173 -16.18 -22.07 -6.57
C GLY A 173 -15.16 -22.26 -5.45
N GLY A 174 -15.50 -21.77 -4.27
CA GLY A 174 -15.07 -22.35 -3.00
C GLY A 174 -16.33 -22.66 -2.21
N THR A 175 -16.66 -23.95 -2.09
CA THR A 175 -17.64 -24.44 -1.12
C THR A 175 -17.15 -24.20 0.30
#